data_AF-A0A534WHL2-F1
#
_entry.id   AF-A0A534WHL2-F1
#
_cell.length_a   1.000
_cell.length_b   1.000
_cell.length_c   1.000
_cell.angle_alpha   90.00
_cell.angle_beta   90.00
_cell.angle_gamma   90.00
#
_symmetry.space_group_name_H-M   'P 1'
#
loop_
_entity.id
_entity.type
_entity.pdbx_description
1 polymer ?
#
loop_
_entity_poly.entity_id
_entity_poly.type
_entity_poly.pdbx_seq_one_letter_code
_entity_poly.pdbx_strand_id
1 'polypeptide(L)'
;MGSSLTAVSACSGTSLTLANLTSAQTGSIRNCTSVGCLFGPPLPIPNPVSTPTSVCVINSVTTNASGSADCSSGASSLNLPLNSEIFLDGDLFPNAPGIQVCPVCNKTCNTGANLNGPCNTDADCANAACTGAGTPTACCTGVQTGTCTCSPAGCCAGSNVCHGGTNNGLACTPADSVVGTLSDFPTTHDCPPSPAMDIGGLPIAFALTTGSTSKTAVASSGQNQVFCGFCRDVTSTAATGCFEGDNATPGCPQNSACTAAGVPFNCCSGVGAGSCTQPPHPCFIGNGGSPSACTDGNSSWPDCQQRNPGAFGPAGGAAHTITETGAPAGSMTDGAGHASTLVSAFCIQPTFNPTVDSAGDLPGPGAVSLPGTAQLLP
;
A
#
# COMPACT_ATOMS: atom_id res chain seq x y z
N MET A 1 -0.16 11.68 13.72
CA MET A 1 0.30 10.29 13.63
C MET A 1 -0.91 9.37 13.52
N GLY A 2 -0.97 8.51 12.50
CA GLY A 2 -1.88 7.38 12.51
C GLY A 2 -1.55 6.52 13.72
N SER A 3 -2.37 6.57 14.75
CA SER A 3 -2.23 5.74 15.94
C SER A 3 -3.01 4.45 15.73
N SER A 4 -2.61 3.37 16.41
CA SER A 4 -3.36 2.12 16.41
C SER A 4 -3.43 1.63 17.84
N LEU A 5 -4.60 1.78 18.44
CA LEU A 5 -4.83 1.44 19.83
C LEU A 5 -5.30 -0.01 19.92
N THR A 6 -4.65 -0.76 20.79
CA THR A 6 -5.04 -2.13 21.16
C THR A 6 -5.37 -2.18 22.64
N ALA A 7 -6.29 -3.06 23.01
CA ALA A 7 -6.59 -3.35 24.41
C ALA A 7 -5.56 -4.35 24.95
N VAL A 8 -5.25 -4.25 26.25
CA VAL A 8 -4.59 -5.33 26.99
C VAL A 8 -5.68 -6.23 27.56
N SER A 9 -5.91 -7.38 26.91
CA SER A 9 -6.95 -8.33 27.31
C SER A 9 -6.55 -9.21 28.49
N ALA A 10 -5.24 -9.46 28.65
CA ALA A 10 -4.67 -10.20 29.77
C ALA A 10 -3.21 -9.76 30.02
N CYS A 11 -2.75 -9.94 31.25
CA CYS A 11 -1.38 -9.66 31.65
C CYS A 11 -0.87 -10.78 32.58
N SER A 12 0.36 -11.23 32.37
CA SER A 12 1.06 -12.17 33.23
C SER A 12 2.53 -11.75 33.38
N GLY A 13 2.87 -11.15 34.52
CA GLY A 13 4.19 -10.55 34.72
C GLY A 13 4.38 -9.35 33.79
N THR A 14 5.39 -9.42 32.91
CA THR A 14 5.67 -8.40 31.89
C THR A 14 4.97 -8.66 30.55
N SER A 15 4.39 -9.85 30.37
CA SER A 15 3.75 -10.27 29.12
C SER A 15 2.31 -9.79 29.06
N LEU A 16 1.98 -9.11 27.96
CA LEU A 16 0.68 -8.54 27.64
C LEU A 16 0.07 -9.28 26.47
N THR A 17 -1.21 -9.63 26.57
CA THR A 17 -2.00 -10.15 25.43
C THR A 17 -2.81 -9.02 24.83
N LEU A 18 -2.54 -8.69 23.57
CA LEU A 18 -3.17 -7.59 22.84
C LEU A 18 -4.45 -8.06 22.14
N ALA A 19 -5.49 -7.24 22.22
CA ALA A 19 -6.75 -7.43 21.52
C ALA A 19 -7.19 -6.13 20.82
N ASN A 20 -8.18 -6.23 19.93
CA ASN A 20 -8.69 -5.08 19.20
C ASN A 20 -9.43 -4.08 20.10
N LEU A 21 -9.42 -2.82 19.67
CA LEU A 21 -10.38 -1.80 20.12
C LEU A 21 -11.29 -1.39 18.97
N THR A 22 -12.56 -1.15 19.25
CA THR A 22 -13.56 -0.66 18.29
C THR A 22 -13.51 0.85 18.16
N SER A 23 -14.05 1.40 17.07
CA SER A 23 -14.15 2.85 16.87
C SER A 23 -15.00 3.55 17.94
N ALA A 24 -15.98 2.84 18.53
CA ALA A 24 -16.78 3.36 19.64
C ALA A 24 -15.95 3.50 20.92
N GLN A 25 -15.01 2.57 21.18
CA GLN A 25 -14.15 2.62 22.36
C GLN A 25 -13.06 3.68 22.24
N THR A 26 -12.52 3.90 21.04
CA THR A 26 -11.47 4.91 20.81
C THR A 26 -12.02 6.28 20.41
N GLY A 27 -13.31 6.36 20.11
CA GLY A 27 -13.99 7.56 19.60
C GLY A 27 -13.71 7.88 18.12
N SER A 28 -12.96 7.03 17.39
CA SER A 28 -12.60 7.27 15.99
C SER A 28 -12.29 5.98 15.24
N ILE A 29 -12.63 5.94 13.94
CA ILE A 29 -12.23 4.84 13.05
C ILE A 29 -10.74 4.86 12.71
N ARG A 30 -10.02 5.97 13.01
CA ARG A 30 -8.63 6.21 12.58
C ARG A 30 -7.57 5.71 13.54
N ASN A 31 -7.98 5.36 14.75
CA ASN A 31 -7.07 4.91 15.82
C ASN A 31 -7.48 3.58 16.44
N CYS A 32 -8.56 2.97 15.95
CA CYS A 32 -9.01 1.67 16.39
C CYS A 32 -8.34 0.53 15.60
N THR A 33 -8.53 -0.70 16.04
CA THR A 33 -7.86 -1.90 15.48
C THR A 33 -8.83 -3.08 15.27
N SER A 34 -10.13 -2.78 15.25
CA SER A 34 -11.19 -3.73 14.85
C SER A 34 -11.40 -3.73 13.34
N VAL A 35 -12.12 -4.73 12.83
CA VAL A 35 -12.57 -4.74 11.43
C VAL A 35 -13.23 -3.40 11.06
N GLY A 36 -12.84 -2.84 9.91
CA GLY A 36 -13.33 -1.57 9.39
C GLY A 36 -12.59 -0.32 9.90
N CYS A 37 -11.65 -0.47 10.84
CA CYS A 37 -10.78 0.64 11.24
C CYS A 37 -9.78 0.99 10.14
N LEU A 38 -9.41 2.26 10.03
CA LEU A 38 -8.40 2.75 9.09
C LEU A 38 -7.01 2.63 9.69
N PHE A 39 -6.02 2.31 8.86
CA PHE A 39 -4.62 2.16 9.27
C PHE A 39 -3.74 3.23 8.61
N GLY A 40 -3.28 4.20 9.41
CA GLY A 40 -2.52 5.34 8.89
C GLY A 40 -3.36 6.27 8.02
N PRO A 41 -2.79 7.39 7.52
CA PRO A 41 -3.43 8.20 6.48
C PRO A 41 -3.34 7.52 5.08
N PRO A 42 -4.05 8.03 4.05
CA PRO A 42 -3.89 7.57 2.68
C PRO A 42 -2.41 7.58 2.25
N LEU A 43 -1.93 6.48 1.68
CA LEU A 43 -0.53 6.25 1.32
C LEU A 43 -0.30 6.54 -0.17
N PRO A 44 0.45 7.60 -0.53
CA PRO A 44 0.79 7.88 -1.91
C PRO A 44 1.95 7.00 -2.37
N ILE A 45 1.80 6.35 -3.53
CA ILE A 45 2.85 5.56 -4.18
C ILE A 45 3.14 6.18 -5.55
N PRO A 46 4.06 7.18 -5.60
CA PRO A 46 4.40 7.86 -6.85
C PRO A 46 5.22 6.96 -7.77
N ASN A 47 4.85 6.93 -9.06
CA ASN A 47 5.64 6.30 -10.11
C ASN A 47 6.31 7.38 -10.99
N PRO A 48 7.59 7.73 -10.74
CA PRO A 48 8.28 8.77 -11.50
C PRO A 48 8.58 8.38 -12.96
N VAL A 49 8.53 7.09 -13.30
CA VAL A 49 8.74 6.60 -14.67
C VAL A 49 7.46 6.74 -15.50
N SER A 50 6.30 6.67 -14.86
CA SER A 50 4.99 6.83 -15.48
C SER A 50 4.01 7.43 -14.47
N THR A 51 3.96 8.76 -14.42
CA THR A 51 3.13 9.49 -13.46
C THR A 51 1.64 9.10 -13.50
N PRO A 52 1.01 8.78 -14.65
CA PRO A 52 -0.39 8.34 -14.69
C PRO A 52 -0.65 6.99 -14.02
N THR A 53 0.40 6.21 -13.73
CA THR A 53 0.28 4.90 -13.05
C THR A 53 0.60 4.96 -11.56
N SER A 54 0.71 6.17 -11.00
CA SER A 54 0.86 6.36 -9.56
C SER A 54 -0.44 6.03 -8.85
N VAL A 55 -0.36 5.41 -7.67
CA VAL A 55 -1.55 4.97 -6.91
C VAL A 55 -1.64 5.57 -5.51
N CYS A 56 -2.85 5.88 -5.07
CA CYS A 56 -3.17 6.21 -3.69
C CYS A 56 -3.73 4.95 -3.01
N VAL A 57 -3.26 4.63 -1.81
CA VAL A 57 -3.67 3.41 -1.09
C VAL A 57 -4.37 3.76 0.22
N ILE A 58 -5.56 3.20 0.41
CA ILE A 58 -6.31 3.27 1.67
C ILE A 58 -6.23 1.92 2.37
N ASN A 59 -5.66 1.93 3.57
CA ASN A 59 -5.53 0.71 4.37
C ASN A 59 -6.65 0.64 5.41
N SER A 60 -7.37 -0.47 5.43
CA SER A 60 -8.42 -0.76 6.41
C SER A 60 -8.22 -2.14 7.04
N VAL A 61 -8.60 -2.31 8.30
CA VAL A 61 -8.45 -3.56 9.04
C VAL A 61 -9.52 -4.55 8.60
N THR A 62 -9.10 -5.76 8.20
CA THR A 62 -10.01 -6.83 7.73
C THR A 62 -10.25 -7.90 8.78
N THR A 63 -9.39 -7.99 9.79
CA THR A 63 -9.56 -8.90 10.94
C THR A 63 -9.18 -8.17 12.21
N ASN A 64 -9.93 -8.41 13.29
CA ASN A 64 -9.63 -7.83 14.60
C ASN A 64 -8.18 -8.10 14.99
N ALA A 65 -7.48 -7.03 15.39
CA ALA A 65 -6.11 -7.13 15.81
C ALA A 65 -5.94 -8.07 17.01
N SER A 66 -4.84 -8.81 16.99
CA SER A 66 -4.42 -9.67 18.09
C SER A 66 -2.91 -9.70 18.16
N GLY A 67 -2.36 -9.99 19.33
CA GLY A 67 -0.91 -10.06 19.46
C GLY A 67 -0.44 -10.17 20.89
N SER A 68 0.84 -9.90 21.07
CA SER A 68 1.51 -9.91 22.36
C SER A 68 2.54 -8.80 22.45
N ALA A 69 2.76 -8.28 23.65
CA ALA A 69 3.86 -7.38 23.94
C ALA A 69 4.52 -7.74 25.27
N ASP A 70 5.75 -7.29 25.48
CA ASP A 70 6.44 -7.34 26.76
C ASP A 70 6.74 -5.90 27.21
N CYS A 71 6.20 -5.49 28.35
CA CYS A 71 6.30 -4.11 28.82
C CYS A 71 7.68 -3.74 29.38
N SER A 72 8.55 -4.71 29.66
CA SER A 72 9.89 -4.47 30.21
C SER A 72 10.97 -4.32 29.13
N SER A 73 10.82 -5.05 28.03
CA SER A 73 11.72 -5.01 26.88
C SER A 73 11.18 -4.16 25.72
N GLY A 74 9.88 -3.93 25.66
CA GLY A 74 9.22 -3.25 24.54
C GLY A 74 9.09 -4.14 23.30
N ALA A 75 9.38 -5.43 23.42
CA ALA A 75 9.19 -6.38 22.34
C ALA A 75 7.70 -6.58 22.06
N SER A 76 7.29 -6.60 20.80
CA SER A 76 5.90 -6.84 20.44
C SER A 76 5.75 -7.61 19.14
N SER A 77 4.60 -8.26 19.00
CA SER A 77 4.15 -8.93 17.78
C SER A 77 2.65 -8.70 17.62
N LEU A 78 2.25 -8.17 16.48
CA LEU A 78 0.89 -7.72 16.21
C LEU A 78 0.41 -8.28 14.86
N ASN A 79 -0.64 -9.07 14.91
CA ASN A 79 -1.37 -9.50 13.72
C ASN A 79 -2.45 -8.46 13.43
N LEU A 80 -2.33 -7.79 12.29
CA LEU A 80 -3.26 -6.75 11.84
C LEU A 80 -3.52 -6.92 10.33
N PRO A 81 -4.27 -7.93 9.89
CA PRO A 81 -4.62 -8.07 8.48
C PRO A 81 -5.34 -6.83 7.96
N LEU A 82 -4.89 -6.32 6.81
CA LEU A 82 -5.41 -5.13 6.15
C LEU A 82 -6.01 -5.48 4.79
N ASN A 83 -6.94 -4.65 4.32
CA ASN A 83 -7.29 -4.48 2.92
C ASN A 83 -6.70 -3.15 2.48
N SER A 84 -5.82 -3.20 1.49
CA SER A 84 -5.23 -2.05 0.83
C SER A 84 -6.04 -1.77 -0.43
N GLU A 85 -6.99 -0.86 -0.35
CA GLU A 85 -7.76 -0.38 -1.48
C GLU A 85 -6.91 0.57 -2.32
N ILE A 86 -6.85 0.34 -3.63
CA ILE A 86 -5.91 1.00 -4.52
C ILE A 86 -6.69 1.93 -5.46
N PHE A 87 -6.25 3.18 -5.55
CA PHE A 87 -6.84 4.20 -6.41
C PHE A 87 -5.81 4.66 -7.45
N LEU A 88 -6.12 4.54 -8.74
CA LEU A 88 -5.22 4.92 -9.85
C LEU A 88 -5.33 6.42 -10.16
N ASP A 89 -5.02 7.27 -9.19
CA ASP A 89 -5.25 8.72 -9.29
C ASP A 89 -4.23 9.44 -10.20
N GLY A 90 -3.02 8.90 -10.40
CA GLY A 90 -1.96 9.56 -11.16
C GLY A 90 -1.36 10.75 -10.42
N ASP A 91 -0.96 11.82 -11.13
CA ASP A 91 -0.56 13.08 -10.49
C ASP A 91 -1.72 14.07 -10.53
N LEU A 92 -2.35 14.28 -9.37
CA LEU A 92 -3.52 15.16 -9.22
C LEU A 92 -3.14 16.64 -9.37
N PHE A 93 -1.88 17.00 -9.08
CA PHE A 93 -1.42 18.40 -9.06
C PHE A 93 -0.04 18.56 -9.71
N PRO A 94 0.07 18.48 -11.05
CA PRO A 94 1.36 18.56 -11.75
C PRO A 94 2.14 19.87 -11.60
N ASN A 95 1.48 20.94 -11.15
CA ASN A 95 2.11 22.24 -10.88
C ASN A 95 2.55 22.39 -9.41
N ALA A 96 2.19 21.43 -8.55
CA ALA A 96 2.70 21.37 -7.20
C ALA A 96 4.06 20.64 -7.20
N PRO A 97 4.93 20.89 -6.19
CA PRO A 97 6.16 20.11 -6.03
C PRO A 97 5.88 18.61 -5.82
N GLY A 98 6.63 17.77 -6.53
CA GLY A 98 6.49 16.31 -6.43
C GLY A 98 5.25 15.76 -7.15
N ILE A 99 5.05 14.44 -7.07
CA ILE A 99 3.90 13.76 -7.67
C ILE A 99 2.83 13.63 -6.58
N GLN A 100 1.70 14.32 -6.74
CA GLN A 100 0.63 14.36 -5.75
C GLN A 100 -0.43 13.31 -6.07
N VAL A 101 -0.23 12.10 -5.52
CA VAL A 101 -1.04 10.93 -5.92
C VAL A 101 -2.33 10.79 -5.13
N CYS A 102 -2.28 11.03 -3.82
CA CYS A 102 -3.47 11.06 -2.99
C CYS A 102 -4.01 12.48 -2.89
N PRO A 103 -5.31 12.68 -2.63
CA PRO A 103 -5.81 13.97 -2.19
C PRO A 103 -5.10 14.45 -0.92
N VAL A 104 -4.78 15.73 -0.90
CA VAL A 104 -3.96 16.35 0.16
C VAL A 104 -4.76 17.39 0.92
N CYS A 105 -4.35 17.66 2.16
CA CYS A 105 -5.00 18.62 3.04
C CYS A 105 -4.06 19.79 3.32
N ASN A 106 -4.21 20.84 2.54
CA ASN A 106 -3.26 21.94 2.47
C ASN A 106 -3.97 23.28 2.35
N LYS A 107 -3.23 24.35 2.60
CA LYS A 107 -3.65 25.69 2.17
C LYS A 107 -3.67 25.77 0.65
N THR A 108 -4.27 26.84 0.15
CA THR A 108 -4.43 27.06 -1.29
C THR A 108 -3.56 28.22 -1.75
N CYS A 109 -2.89 28.04 -2.89
CA CYS A 109 -2.23 29.15 -3.56
C CYS A 109 -3.24 30.14 -4.13
N ASN A 110 -3.13 31.40 -3.72
CA ASN A 110 -3.99 32.48 -4.21
C ASN A 110 -3.45 33.18 -5.48
N THR A 111 -2.20 32.87 -5.87
CA THR A 111 -1.52 33.42 -7.05
C THR A 111 -0.50 32.43 -7.59
N GLY A 112 0.16 32.79 -8.69
CA GLY A 112 1.25 32.03 -9.29
C GLY A 112 0.78 30.88 -10.18
N ALA A 113 1.70 30.01 -10.57
CA ALA A 113 1.42 28.97 -11.57
C ALA A 113 0.75 27.72 -10.96
N ASN A 114 0.85 27.57 -9.65
CA ASN A 114 0.06 26.61 -8.88
C ASN A 114 -1.23 27.26 -8.32
N LEU A 115 -1.79 28.27 -9.00
CA LEU A 115 -3.03 28.94 -8.58
C LEU A 115 -4.15 27.92 -8.34
N ASN A 116 -4.82 28.03 -7.20
CA ASN A 116 -5.83 27.10 -6.68
C ASN A 116 -5.32 25.71 -6.29
N GLY A 117 -4.02 25.43 -6.43
CA GLY A 117 -3.41 24.18 -6.00
C GLY A 117 -2.98 24.17 -4.53
N PRO A 118 -2.55 22.99 -4.03
CA PRO A 118 -2.12 22.83 -2.65
C PRO A 118 -0.76 23.52 -2.40
N CYS A 119 -0.55 24.00 -1.18
CA CYS A 119 0.72 24.56 -0.74
C CYS A 119 0.97 24.39 0.76
N ASN A 120 2.24 24.48 1.14
CA ASN A 120 2.74 24.55 2.51
C ASN A 120 3.38 25.87 2.82
N THR A 121 4.09 26.38 1.83
CA THR A 121 4.84 27.63 1.90
C THR A 121 4.57 28.45 0.66
N ASP A 122 4.90 29.74 0.72
CA ASP A 122 4.77 30.65 -0.42
C ASP A 122 5.60 30.19 -1.64
N ALA A 123 6.64 29.37 -1.45
CA ALA A 123 7.46 28.82 -2.53
C ALA A 123 6.69 27.86 -3.44
N ASP A 124 5.70 27.14 -2.89
CA ASP A 124 4.90 26.16 -3.66
C ASP A 124 3.95 26.84 -4.65
N CYS A 125 3.62 28.11 -4.42
CA CYS A 125 2.78 28.92 -5.30
C CYS A 125 3.55 29.50 -6.50
N ALA A 126 4.87 29.56 -6.39
CA ALA A 126 5.76 30.09 -7.41
C ALA A 126 6.15 29.07 -8.49
N ASN A 127 5.86 27.78 -8.29
CA ASN A 127 6.66 26.70 -8.88
C ASN A 127 6.27 26.23 -10.30
N ALA A 128 5.81 27.12 -11.18
CA ALA A 128 5.98 26.85 -12.61
C ALA A 128 6.34 28.14 -13.37
N ALA A 129 7.64 28.26 -13.66
CA ALA A 129 8.23 29.12 -14.68
C ALA A 129 8.19 30.66 -14.45
N CYS A 130 8.99 31.17 -13.50
CA CYS A 130 9.64 32.49 -13.71
C CYS A 130 10.81 32.33 -14.70
N THR A 131 10.55 31.99 -15.97
CA THR A 131 11.60 31.80 -17.00
C THR A 131 11.95 33.08 -17.78
N GLY A 132 11.49 34.26 -17.37
CA GLY A 132 11.95 35.49 -18.01
C GLY A 132 11.31 36.77 -17.46
N ALA A 133 12.10 37.84 -17.42
CA ALA A 133 11.57 39.18 -17.28
C ALA A 133 10.89 39.60 -18.60
N GLY A 134 9.68 40.17 -18.52
CA GLY A 134 9.21 41.04 -19.60
C GLY A 134 7.77 40.89 -20.12
N THR A 135 6.86 40.13 -19.49
CA THR A 135 5.41 40.23 -19.80
C THR A 135 4.60 40.22 -18.50
N PRO A 136 3.41 40.87 -18.46
CA PRO A 136 2.78 41.31 -17.21
C PRO A 136 2.11 40.14 -16.50
N THR A 137 2.89 39.33 -15.82
CA THR A 137 2.41 38.35 -14.85
C THR A 137 2.94 38.80 -13.49
N ALA A 138 2.04 39.10 -12.57
CA ALA A 138 2.27 39.93 -11.37
C ALA A 138 3.21 39.33 -10.30
N CYS A 139 4.09 38.39 -10.62
CA CYS A 139 4.79 37.57 -9.61
C CYS A 139 6.27 37.24 -9.87
N CYS A 140 6.97 37.89 -10.81
CA CYS A 140 8.40 37.66 -11.03
C CYS A 140 9.20 38.98 -11.03
N THR A 141 9.81 39.35 -9.90
CA THR A 141 10.81 40.44 -9.85
C THR A 141 12.22 39.85 -9.94
N GLY A 142 12.75 39.66 -11.15
CA GLY A 142 14.15 39.27 -11.38
C GLY A 142 14.34 38.16 -12.41
N VAL A 143 15.39 38.26 -13.23
CA VAL A 143 15.80 37.22 -14.18
C VAL A 143 16.54 36.13 -13.38
N GLN A 144 16.00 34.91 -13.36
CA GLN A 144 16.63 33.72 -12.75
C GLN A 144 16.89 33.77 -11.23
N THR A 145 16.44 34.83 -10.52
CA THR A 145 16.51 34.97 -9.05
C THR A 145 15.18 35.32 -8.40
N GLY A 146 14.08 35.29 -9.17
CA GLY A 146 12.79 35.86 -8.77
C GLY A 146 12.23 35.27 -7.49
N THR A 147 12.23 36.06 -6.42
CA THR A 147 11.37 35.87 -5.27
C THR A 147 9.95 36.29 -5.68
N CYS A 148 8.96 35.41 -5.51
CA CYS A 148 7.57 35.84 -5.60
C CYS A 148 7.32 36.82 -4.46
N THR A 149 7.08 38.10 -4.79
CA THR A 149 6.56 39.05 -3.80
C THR A 149 5.09 38.71 -3.58
N CYS A 150 4.82 37.79 -2.66
CA CYS A 150 3.49 37.62 -2.14
C CYS A 150 2.99 38.95 -1.56
N SER A 151 1.68 39.18 -1.61
CA SER A 151 1.03 40.20 -0.77
C SER A 151 1.57 40.08 0.67
N PRO A 152 1.60 41.15 1.50
CA PRO A 152 2.03 41.04 2.90
C PRO A 152 1.35 39.90 3.70
N ALA A 153 0.21 39.39 3.23
CA ALA A 153 -0.53 38.27 3.80
C ALA A 153 -0.05 36.85 3.36
N GLY A 154 0.94 36.73 2.46
CA GLY A 154 1.39 35.45 1.89
C GLY A 154 0.59 34.99 0.66
N CYS A 155 1.19 34.11 -0.16
CA CYS A 155 0.53 33.47 -1.30
C CYS A 155 -0.08 32.11 -0.95
N CYS A 156 0.54 31.42 0.01
CA CYS A 156 0.04 30.19 0.59
C CYS A 156 -0.76 30.51 1.86
N ALA A 157 -2.02 30.87 1.67
CA ALA A 157 -2.87 31.44 2.71
C ALA A 157 -4.19 30.68 2.86
N GLY A 158 -4.95 31.03 3.90
CA GLY A 158 -6.24 30.42 4.22
C GLY A 158 -6.16 29.25 5.18
N SER A 159 -7.29 28.57 5.33
CA SER A 159 -7.41 27.33 6.11
C SER A 159 -7.07 26.12 5.24
N ASN A 160 -6.75 25.00 5.87
CA ASN A 160 -6.53 23.76 5.15
C ASN A 160 -7.85 23.27 4.52
N VAL A 161 -7.78 22.95 3.25
CA VAL A 161 -8.88 22.34 2.49
C VAL A 161 -8.37 21.12 1.75
N CYS A 162 -9.28 20.22 1.41
CA CYS A 162 -8.97 19.10 0.55
C CYS A 162 -8.67 19.57 -0.86
N HIS A 163 -7.55 19.12 -1.41
CA HIS A 163 -7.21 19.24 -2.81
C HIS A 163 -7.31 17.86 -3.43
N GLY A 164 -8.27 17.68 -4.33
CA GLY A 164 -8.56 16.40 -4.97
C GLY A 164 -9.59 15.58 -4.19
N GLY A 165 -9.96 14.42 -4.77
CA GLY A 165 -10.90 13.51 -4.14
C GLY A 165 -12.35 14.02 -4.09
N THR A 166 -13.22 13.30 -3.39
CA THR A 166 -14.66 13.65 -3.35
C THR A 166 -14.96 14.88 -2.51
N ASN A 167 -14.07 15.21 -1.56
CA ASN A 167 -14.24 16.33 -0.64
C ASN A 167 -13.47 17.58 -1.08
N ASN A 168 -13.07 17.67 -2.35
CA ASN A 168 -12.31 18.80 -2.88
C ASN A 168 -12.93 20.16 -2.50
N GLY A 169 -12.13 21.03 -1.89
CA GLY A 169 -12.51 22.37 -1.40
C GLY A 169 -13.14 22.40 0.00
N LEU A 170 -13.44 21.25 0.61
CA LEU A 170 -13.96 21.18 1.97
C LEU A 170 -12.82 21.28 3.01
N ALA A 171 -13.14 21.79 4.20
CA ALA A 171 -12.18 21.90 5.30
C ALA A 171 -11.69 20.51 5.74
N CYS A 172 -10.42 20.43 6.12
CA CYS A 172 -9.78 19.18 6.51
C CYS A 172 -8.72 19.40 7.60
N THR A 173 -8.39 18.32 8.29
CA THR A 173 -7.26 18.28 9.24
C THR A 173 -6.14 17.44 8.62
N PRO A 174 -4.94 18.02 8.41
CA PRO A 174 -3.78 17.28 7.92
C PRO A 174 -3.47 16.11 8.84
N ALA A 175 -3.12 14.94 8.29
CA ALA A 175 -2.61 13.88 9.13
C ALA A 175 -1.16 14.19 9.53
N ASP A 176 -0.88 14.13 10.83
CA ASP A 176 0.44 14.38 11.40
C ASP A 176 1.38 13.16 11.28
N SER A 177 1.32 12.43 10.16
CA SER A 177 2.25 11.31 9.86
C SER A 177 3.06 11.66 8.62
N VAL A 178 4.39 11.65 8.76
CA VAL A 178 5.31 11.78 7.62
C VAL A 178 5.27 10.47 6.85
N VAL A 179 4.46 10.39 5.79
CA VAL A 179 4.48 9.25 4.87
C VAL A 179 5.55 9.52 3.82
N GLY A 180 6.78 9.04 4.05
CA GLY A 180 7.89 9.18 3.10
C GLY A 180 8.39 10.61 2.89
N THR A 181 8.80 10.94 1.66
CA THR A 181 9.34 12.26 1.23
C THR A 181 8.27 13.36 1.15
N LEU A 182 7.07 13.10 1.65
CA LEU A 182 5.89 13.97 1.55
C LEU A 182 5.69 14.82 2.80
N SER A 183 6.75 15.15 3.56
CA SER A 183 6.63 16.07 4.70
C SER A 183 5.94 17.39 4.33
N ASP A 184 5.92 17.68 3.03
CA ASP A 184 5.32 18.88 2.50
C ASP A 184 3.82 18.65 2.25
N PHE A 185 3.33 17.58 1.61
CA PHE A 185 1.89 17.49 1.27
C PHE A 185 1.13 16.39 2.05
N PRO A 186 0.58 16.70 3.24
CA PRO A 186 -0.07 15.72 4.09
C PRO A 186 -1.40 15.24 3.51
N THR A 187 -1.58 13.93 3.45
CA THR A 187 -2.86 13.28 3.15
C THR A 187 -3.71 13.14 4.40
N THR A 188 -5.01 12.86 4.24
CA THR A 188 -5.92 12.60 5.37
C THR A 188 -7.18 11.91 4.87
N HIS A 189 -7.82 11.09 5.71
CA HIS A 189 -9.12 10.52 5.39
C HIS A 189 -10.27 11.55 5.41
N ASP A 190 -10.00 12.82 5.73
CA ASP A 190 -10.97 13.91 5.46
C ASP A 190 -11.07 14.20 3.96
N CYS A 191 -10.05 13.82 3.20
CA CYS A 191 -9.93 13.99 1.75
C CYS A 191 -9.83 12.62 1.08
N PRO A 192 -10.94 11.85 1.02
CA PRO A 192 -10.92 10.52 0.41
C PRO A 192 -10.70 10.63 -1.11
N PRO A 193 -9.96 9.68 -1.71
CA PRO A 193 -9.82 9.58 -3.17
C PRO A 193 -11.17 9.35 -3.85
N SER A 194 -11.21 9.54 -5.17
CA SER A 194 -12.45 9.36 -5.94
C SER A 194 -12.76 7.86 -6.10
N PRO A 195 -13.97 7.39 -5.74
CA PRO A 195 -14.36 5.99 -5.97
C PRO A 195 -14.34 5.59 -7.45
N ALA A 196 -14.37 6.54 -8.38
CA ALA A 196 -14.25 6.26 -9.81
C ALA A 196 -12.85 5.77 -10.22
N MET A 197 -11.85 6.00 -9.36
CA MET A 197 -10.46 5.60 -9.60
C MET A 197 -10.09 4.33 -8.81
N ASP A 198 -11.01 3.76 -8.03
CA ASP A 198 -10.81 2.49 -7.33
C ASP A 198 -10.65 1.35 -8.34
N ILE A 199 -9.54 0.62 -8.22
CA ILE A 199 -9.21 -0.53 -9.06
C ILE A 199 -9.22 -1.85 -8.28
N GLY A 200 -9.60 -1.81 -7.00
CA GLY A 200 -9.81 -2.97 -6.15
C GLY A 200 -8.99 -2.97 -4.86
N GLY A 201 -9.38 -3.87 -3.97
CA GLY A 201 -8.70 -4.15 -2.70
C GLY A 201 -7.68 -5.27 -2.81
N LEU A 202 -6.52 -5.05 -2.19
CA LEU A 202 -5.48 -6.05 -2.02
C LEU A 202 -5.39 -6.45 -0.54
N PRO A 203 -5.70 -7.71 -0.17
CA PRO A 203 -5.54 -8.15 1.21
C PRO A 203 -4.06 -8.32 1.53
N ILE A 204 -3.63 -7.71 2.62
CA ILE A 204 -2.28 -7.80 3.14
C ILE A 204 -2.32 -8.29 4.59
N ALA A 205 -1.80 -9.49 4.82
CA ALA A 205 -1.70 -10.05 6.16
C ALA A 205 -0.45 -9.49 6.88
N PHE A 206 -0.56 -8.31 7.49
CA PHE A 206 0.51 -7.79 8.34
C PHE A 206 0.65 -8.61 9.62
N ALA A 207 1.74 -9.36 9.69
CA ALA A 207 2.28 -9.94 10.92
C ALA A 207 3.48 -9.09 11.35
N LEU A 208 3.20 -8.02 12.09
CA LEU A 208 4.20 -7.04 12.52
C LEU A 208 4.97 -7.56 13.72
N THR A 209 6.28 -7.36 13.76
CA THR A 209 7.12 -7.68 14.91
C THR A 209 8.20 -6.65 15.13
N THR A 210 8.64 -6.45 16.38
CA THR A 210 9.84 -5.67 16.68
C THR A 210 11.13 -6.50 16.56
N GLY A 211 11.01 -7.80 16.31
CA GLY A 211 12.14 -8.68 16.02
C GLY A 211 12.56 -8.62 14.55
N SER A 212 13.26 -9.66 14.09
CA SER A 212 13.59 -9.82 12.67
C SER A 212 12.61 -10.76 11.98
N THR A 213 12.21 -10.42 10.77
CA THR A 213 11.48 -11.30 9.85
C THR A 213 12.28 -11.43 8.56
N SER A 214 12.25 -12.62 7.97
CA SER A 214 13.02 -12.89 6.76
C SER A 214 12.26 -13.78 5.80
N LYS A 215 12.46 -13.52 4.51
CA LYS A 215 11.86 -14.24 3.42
C LYS A 215 12.90 -14.54 2.36
N THR A 216 13.16 -15.81 2.15
CA THR A 216 14.15 -16.39 1.27
C THR A 216 13.43 -17.04 0.10
N ALA A 217 13.80 -16.61 -1.09
CA ALA A 217 13.27 -17.15 -2.32
C ALA A 217 13.74 -18.58 -2.57
N VAL A 218 12.98 -19.33 -3.36
CA VAL A 218 13.32 -20.68 -3.80
C VAL A 218 13.27 -20.77 -5.33
N ALA A 219 13.92 -21.79 -5.90
CA ALA A 219 13.65 -22.18 -7.28
C ALA A 219 12.39 -23.05 -7.31
N SER A 220 11.43 -22.72 -8.17
CA SER A 220 10.15 -23.41 -8.27
C SER A 220 9.65 -23.41 -9.71
N SER A 221 9.21 -24.58 -10.20
CA SER A 221 8.67 -24.76 -11.56
C SER A 221 9.47 -24.06 -12.67
N GLY A 222 10.80 -24.19 -12.63
CA GLY A 222 11.72 -23.58 -13.61
C GLY A 222 11.96 -22.08 -13.44
N GLN A 223 11.26 -21.41 -12.53
CA GLN A 223 11.51 -20.02 -12.15
C GLN A 223 12.46 -19.97 -10.95
N ASN A 224 13.54 -19.19 -11.06
CA ASN A 224 14.44 -18.93 -9.93
C ASN A 224 13.89 -17.77 -9.08
N GLN A 225 14.31 -17.70 -7.82
CA GLN A 225 14.03 -16.57 -6.91
C GLN A 225 12.54 -16.26 -6.77
N VAL A 226 11.74 -17.31 -6.55
CA VAL A 226 10.32 -17.22 -6.22
C VAL A 226 10.18 -17.01 -4.71
N PHE A 227 9.77 -15.82 -4.31
CA PHE A 227 9.41 -15.48 -2.94
C PHE A 227 7.93 -15.79 -2.63
N CYS A 228 7.05 -15.67 -3.63
CA CYS A 228 5.61 -15.89 -3.51
C CYS A 228 5.09 -16.82 -4.59
N GLY A 229 4.93 -18.10 -4.28
CA GLY A 229 4.39 -19.05 -5.24
C GLY A 229 2.88 -18.99 -5.32
N PHE A 230 2.35 -18.70 -6.51
CA PHE A 230 0.97 -18.91 -6.91
C PHE A 230 0.89 -19.82 -8.13
N CYS A 231 -0.20 -20.59 -8.23
CA CYS A 231 -0.36 -21.51 -9.35
C CYS A 231 -0.60 -20.77 -10.66
N ARG A 232 0.16 -21.17 -11.67
CA ARG A 232 0.31 -20.49 -12.96
C ARG A 232 0.29 -21.51 -14.10
N ASP A 233 -0.27 -21.10 -15.22
CA ASP A 233 -0.35 -21.90 -16.45
C ASP A 233 0.73 -21.46 -17.43
N VAL A 234 1.94 -22.04 -17.32
CA VAL A 234 3.07 -21.70 -18.22
C VAL A 234 3.74 -22.90 -18.89
N THR A 235 3.44 -24.14 -18.49
CA THR A 235 4.08 -25.36 -19.03
C THR A 235 3.13 -26.31 -19.77
N SER A 236 2.38 -25.80 -20.74
CA SER A 236 1.58 -26.61 -21.68
C SER A 236 1.56 -26.02 -23.10
N THR A 237 1.18 -26.80 -24.12
CA THR A 237 1.01 -26.32 -25.51
C THR A 237 -0.12 -25.30 -25.67
N ALA A 238 -0.95 -25.12 -24.65
CA ALA A 238 -2.03 -24.15 -24.58
C ALA A 238 -1.83 -23.14 -23.42
N ALA A 239 -0.59 -22.99 -22.93
CA ALA A 239 -0.29 -22.16 -21.77
C ALA A 239 -0.73 -20.71 -21.98
N THR A 240 -1.55 -20.24 -21.05
CA THR A 240 -2.14 -18.89 -21.08
C THR A 240 -1.26 -17.84 -20.42
N GLY A 241 -0.31 -18.26 -19.57
CA GLY A 241 0.53 -17.38 -18.76
C GLY A 241 -0.18 -16.81 -17.52
N CYS A 242 -1.47 -17.16 -17.34
CA CYS A 242 -2.33 -16.65 -16.29
C CYS A 242 -2.01 -17.29 -14.93
N PHE A 243 -2.47 -16.66 -13.86
CA PHE A 243 -2.55 -17.26 -12.53
C PHE A 243 -3.93 -17.87 -12.30
N GLU A 244 -4.00 -18.91 -11.47
CA GLU A 244 -5.25 -19.55 -11.09
C GLU A 244 -6.21 -18.51 -10.50
N GLY A 245 -7.43 -18.48 -11.03
CA GLY A 245 -8.46 -17.54 -10.63
C GLY A 245 -8.57 -16.26 -11.47
N ASP A 246 -7.67 -16.03 -12.43
CA ASP A 246 -7.81 -14.92 -13.38
C ASP A 246 -8.98 -15.18 -14.34
N ASN A 247 -10.11 -14.54 -14.06
CA ASN A 247 -11.30 -14.56 -14.92
C ASN A 247 -11.55 -13.22 -15.63
N ALA A 248 -10.74 -12.20 -15.33
CA ALA A 248 -10.90 -10.85 -15.85
C ALA A 248 -10.10 -10.66 -17.14
N THR A 249 -8.96 -11.32 -17.27
CA THR A 249 -8.09 -11.20 -18.43
C THR A 249 -8.58 -12.09 -19.59
N PRO A 250 -8.81 -11.51 -20.79
CA PRO A 250 -9.19 -12.29 -21.96
C PRO A 250 -8.16 -13.38 -22.29
N GLY A 251 -8.65 -14.62 -22.44
CA GLY A 251 -7.81 -15.78 -22.75
C GLY A 251 -7.40 -16.60 -21.53
N CYS A 252 -7.62 -16.12 -20.30
CA CYS A 252 -7.42 -16.94 -19.12
C CYS A 252 -8.55 -17.98 -18.95
N PRO A 253 -8.24 -19.15 -18.35
CA PRO A 253 -9.21 -20.21 -18.14
C PRO A 253 -10.44 -19.75 -17.34
N GLN A 254 -11.64 -19.99 -17.86
CA GLN A 254 -12.89 -19.72 -17.16
C GLN A 254 -13.95 -20.78 -17.50
N ASN A 255 -14.82 -21.08 -16.54
CA ASN A 255 -15.81 -22.15 -16.70
C ASN A 255 -16.77 -21.89 -17.87
N SER A 256 -17.16 -20.64 -18.09
CA SER A 256 -18.05 -20.21 -19.18
C SER A 256 -17.48 -20.50 -20.58
N ALA A 257 -16.15 -20.58 -20.71
CA ALA A 257 -15.47 -20.89 -21.97
C ALA A 257 -15.30 -22.40 -22.20
N CYS A 258 -15.66 -23.24 -21.23
CA CYS A 258 -15.57 -24.69 -21.36
C CYS A 258 -16.62 -25.21 -22.35
N THR A 259 -16.17 -25.97 -23.34
CA THR A 259 -17.01 -26.58 -24.38
C THR A 259 -17.12 -28.09 -24.25
N ALA A 260 -16.24 -28.73 -23.48
CA ALA A 260 -16.31 -30.11 -23.04
C ALA A 260 -15.39 -30.31 -21.84
N ALA A 261 -15.38 -31.52 -21.25
CA ALA A 261 -14.37 -31.88 -20.26
C ALA A 261 -12.97 -31.79 -20.90
N GLY A 262 -12.06 -31.07 -20.25
CA GLY A 262 -10.69 -30.81 -20.74
C GLY A 262 -10.58 -29.88 -21.96
N VAL A 263 -11.65 -29.20 -22.40
CA VAL A 263 -11.63 -28.36 -23.61
C VAL A 263 -12.27 -26.98 -23.38
N PRO A 264 -11.58 -25.88 -23.73
CA PRO A 264 -10.19 -25.80 -24.22
C PRO A 264 -9.14 -25.91 -23.10
N PHE A 265 -9.57 -25.87 -21.83
CA PHE A 265 -8.68 -25.90 -20.67
C PHE A 265 -8.83 -27.21 -19.90
N ASN A 266 -7.73 -27.68 -19.28
CA ASN A 266 -7.77 -28.94 -18.53
C ASN A 266 -8.64 -28.85 -17.26
N CYS A 267 -8.80 -27.66 -16.68
CA CYS A 267 -9.71 -27.39 -15.56
C CYS A 267 -11.20 -27.55 -15.90
N CYS A 268 -11.56 -27.71 -17.18
CA CYS A 268 -12.95 -27.92 -17.61
C CYS A 268 -13.44 -29.34 -17.25
N SER A 269 -14.61 -29.44 -16.62
CA SER A 269 -15.28 -30.73 -16.31
C SER A 269 -16.51 -30.99 -17.19
N GLY A 270 -16.95 -29.99 -17.96
CA GLY A 270 -18.07 -30.09 -18.89
C GLY A 270 -18.35 -28.76 -19.59
N VAL A 271 -19.40 -28.70 -20.41
CA VAL A 271 -19.85 -27.44 -21.04
C VAL A 271 -20.22 -26.44 -19.95
N GLY A 272 -19.57 -25.28 -19.92
CA GLY A 272 -19.83 -24.24 -18.93
C GLY A 272 -19.40 -24.57 -17.50
N ALA A 273 -18.69 -25.68 -17.26
CA ALA A 273 -18.39 -26.20 -15.93
C ALA A 273 -16.91 -26.61 -15.77
N GLY A 274 -16.36 -26.46 -14.56
CA GLY A 274 -14.96 -26.76 -14.25
C GLY A 274 -14.48 -26.13 -12.94
N SER A 275 -13.18 -26.25 -12.69
CA SER A 275 -12.43 -25.54 -11.64
C SER A 275 -11.72 -24.29 -12.19
N CYS A 276 -12.05 -23.81 -13.39
CA CYS A 276 -11.33 -22.68 -13.98
C CYS A 276 -11.65 -21.34 -13.31
N THR A 277 -12.80 -21.21 -12.65
CA THR A 277 -13.18 -20.01 -11.90
C THR A 277 -13.08 -20.29 -10.40
N GLN A 278 -11.93 -19.94 -9.80
CA GLN A 278 -11.57 -20.17 -8.39
C GLN A 278 -10.86 -18.92 -7.83
N PRO A 279 -10.69 -18.78 -6.51
CA PRO A 279 -9.81 -17.74 -5.96
C PRO A 279 -8.32 -18.04 -6.30
N PRO A 280 -7.42 -17.04 -6.18
CA PRO A 280 -5.98 -17.27 -6.30
C PRO A 280 -5.53 -18.41 -5.39
N HIS A 281 -4.82 -19.39 -5.96
CA HIS A 281 -4.31 -20.53 -5.21
C HIS A 281 -2.81 -20.37 -4.89
N PRO A 282 -2.44 -20.11 -3.63
CA PRO A 282 -1.05 -20.07 -3.23
C PRO A 282 -0.49 -21.48 -3.15
N CYS A 283 0.62 -21.74 -3.84
CA CYS A 283 1.31 -23.02 -3.77
C CYS A 283 2.44 -23.06 -2.74
N PHE A 284 2.97 -21.90 -2.36
CA PHE A 284 3.62 -21.69 -1.08
C PHE A 284 3.62 -20.20 -0.73
N ILE A 285 3.47 -19.91 0.56
CA ILE A 285 3.63 -18.56 1.12
C ILE A 285 4.79 -18.62 2.12
N GLY A 286 5.99 -18.20 1.71
CA GLY A 286 7.14 -18.08 2.61
C GLY A 286 8.25 -19.13 2.46
N ASN A 287 9.07 -19.27 3.51
CA ASN A 287 10.35 -19.99 3.44
C ASN A 287 10.17 -21.50 3.52
N GLY A 288 10.55 -22.19 2.46
CA GLY A 288 10.77 -23.64 2.50
C GLY A 288 9.55 -24.52 2.21
N GLY A 289 8.51 -24.01 1.56
CA GLY A 289 7.47 -24.87 0.98
C GLY A 289 8.02 -25.66 -0.23
N SER A 290 7.80 -26.97 -0.26
CA SER A 290 7.94 -27.73 -1.51
C SER A 290 6.71 -27.43 -2.39
N PRO A 291 6.85 -27.01 -3.66
CA PRO A 291 5.78 -26.46 -4.51
C PRO A 291 4.65 -27.42 -4.91
N SER A 292 4.41 -28.48 -4.14
CA SER A 292 3.47 -29.56 -4.44
C SER A 292 1.97 -29.18 -4.40
N ALA A 293 1.60 -27.95 -4.05
CA ALA A 293 0.20 -27.54 -3.90
C ALA A 293 -0.50 -27.13 -5.21
N CYS A 294 0.23 -26.95 -6.32
CA CYS A 294 -0.35 -26.76 -7.65
C CYS A 294 -0.83 -28.07 -8.25
N THR A 295 -1.80 -28.69 -7.61
CA THR A 295 -2.45 -29.90 -8.11
C THR A 295 -3.95 -29.79 -7.87
N ASP A 296 -4.64 -29.03 -8.71
CA ASP A 296 -6.10 -29.12 -8.83
C ASP A 296 -6.57 -30.45 -9.45
N GLY A 297 -5.67 -31.41 -9.64
CA GLY A 297 -5.95 -32.75 -10.16
C GLY A 297 -5.99 -32.85 -11.68
N ASN A 298 -5.91 -31.75 -12.43
CA ASN A 298 -6.06 -31.75 -13.90
C ASN A 298 -4.89 -31.11 -14.68
N SER A 299 -3.78 -30.74 -14.03
CA SER A 299 -2.57 -30.17 -14.71
C SER A 299 -2.82 -28.83 -15.44
N SER A 300 -3.86 -28.08 -15.08
CA SER A 300 -4.16 -26.79 -15.73
C SER A 300 -3.28 -25.65 -15.23
N TRP A 301 -2.85 -25.72 -13.97
CA TRP A 301 -1.98 -24.73 -13.33
C TRP A 301 -0.74 -25.42 -12.74
N PRO A 302 0.09 -26.07 -13.56
CA PRO A 302 1.13 -26.98 -13.06
C PRO A 302 2.30 -26.24 -12.40
N ASP A 303 2.41 -24.93 -12.59
CA ASP A 303 3.58 -24.17 -12.22
C ASP A 303 3.36 -23.33 -10.98
N CYS A 304 4.26 -23.45 -10.01
CA CYS A 304 4.26 -22.64 -8.82
C CYS A 304 5.25 -21.49 -8.99
N GLN A 305 4.76 -20.32 -9.38
CA GLN A 305 5.58 -19.18 -9.78
C GLN A 305 5.05 -17.86 -9.20
N GLN A 306 5.87 -16.82 -9.28
CA GLN A 306 5.44 -15.43 -9.21
C GLN A 306 5.49 -14.79 -10.60
N ARG A 307 5.09 -13.52 -10.77
CA ARG A 307 5.02 -12.92 -12.11
C ARG A 307 6.39 -12.83 -12.78
N ASN A 308 7.33 -12.11 -12.18
CA ASN A 308 8.73 -12.07 -12.60
C ASN A 308 9.68 -12.61 -11.50
N PRO A 309 10.82 -13.24 -11.85
CA PRO A 309 11.81 -13.69 -10.87
C PRO A 309 12.35 -12.54 -9.99
N GLY A 310 12.53 -12.81 -8.69
CA GLY A 310 13.24 -11.90 -7.79
C GLY A 310 12.35 -11.02 -6.92
N ALA A 311 12.97 -10.10 -6.18
CA ALA A 311 12.26 -9.06 -5.42
C ALA A 311 12.05 -7.80 -6.29
N PHE A 312 11.19 -6.87 -5.87
CA PHE A 312 11.06 -5.59 -6.58
C PHE A 312 12.35 -4.74 -6.48
N GLY A 313 12.68 -4.03 -7.56
CA GLY A 313 13.72 -3.00 -7.59
C GLY A 313 14.92 -3.28 -8.52
N PRO A 314 15.87 -2.32 -8.63
CA PRO A 314 16.97 -2.36 -9.62
C PRO A 314 17.92 -3.56 -9.52
N ALA A 315 17.94 -4.25 -8.38
CA ALA A 315 18.72 -5.46 -8.11
C ALA A 315 17.84 -6.71 -7.92
N GLY A 316 16.55 -6.62 -8.24
CA GLY A 316 15.51 -7.58 -7.91
C GLY A 316 15.81 -9.02 -8.28
N GLY A 317 16.30 -9.23 -9.51
CA GLY A 317 16.69 -10.54 -10.05
C GLY A 317 18.00 -11.13 -9.50
N ALA A 318 18.61 -10.50 -8.48
CA ALA A 318 19.74 -11.06 -7.73
C ALA A 318 19.44 -11.19 -6.22
N ALA A 319 18.38 -10.54 -5.74
CA ALA A 319 17.97 -10.63 -4.35
C ALA A 319 17.41 -12.02 -4.04
N HIS A 320 18.04 -12.73 -3.10
CA HIS A 320 17.63 -14.07 -2.70
C HIS A 320 16.90 -14.08 -1.34
N THR A 321 17.16 -13.08 -0.50
CA THR A 321 16.58 -12.99 0.84
C THR A 321 16.23 -11.54 1.14
N ILE A 322 15.01 -11.32 1.58
CA ILE A 322 14.52 -10.08 2.17
C ILE A 322 14.58 -10.26 3.68
N THR A 323 15.23 -9.35 4.39
CA THR A 323 15.27 -9.37 5.85
C THR A 323 14.93 -7.99 6.36
N GLU A 324 13.87 -7.92 7.15
CA GLU A 324 13.50 -6.73 7.89
C GLU A 324 13.84 -6.93 9.36
N THR A 325 14.45 -5.92 9.98
CA THR A 325 14.80 -5.96 11.40
C THR A 325 14.15 -4.79 12.10
N GLY A 326 13.22 -5.10 13.01
CA GLY A 326 12.57 -4.13 13.87
C GLY A 326 13.44 -3.70 15.03
N ALA A 327 12.87 -2.81 15.84
CA ALA A 327 13.49 -2.33 17.07
C ALA A 327 12.42 -2.31 18.17
N PRO A 328 12.61 -3.02 19.30
CA PRO A 328 11.69 -2.97 20.42
C PRO A 328 11.76 -1.62 21.13
N ALA A 329 10.67 -1.24 21.79
CA ALA A 329 10.51 0.07 22.41
C ALA A 329 11.40 0.30 23.65
N GLY A 330 12.00 -0.75 24.21
CA GLY A 330 12.57 -0.69 25.57
C GLY A 330 11.48 -0.74 26.64
N SER A 331 11.86 -0.45 27.89
CA SER A 331 10.92 -0.51 29.02
C SER A 331 9.83 0.57 28.91
N MET A 332 8.57 0.15 28.82
CA MET A 332 7.40 1.04 28.72
C MET A 332 6.72 1.27 30.08
N THR A 333 7.35 0.83 31.18
CA THR A 333 6.77 0.89 32.53
C THR A 333 6.64 2.30 33.10
N ASP A 334 7.27 3.30 32.47
CA ASP A 334 7.15 4.71 32.83
C ASP A 334 5.87 5.38 32.27
N GLY A 335 5.13 4.68 31.40
CA GLY A 335 3.93 5.19 30.74
C GLY A 335 4.21 6.24 29.67
N ALA A 336 5.48 6.54 29.36
CA ALA A 336 5.86 7.45 28.30
C ALA A 336 5.85 6.75 26.93
N GLY A 337 5.81 7.53 25.85
CA GLY A 337 6.00 7.01 24.51
C GLY A 337 7.48 6.77 24.21
N HIS A 338 7.81 5.58 23.74
CA HIS A 338 9.17 5.19 23.36
C HIS A 338 9.26 4.86 21.88
N ALA A 339 10.37 5.19 21.23
CA ALA A 339 10.58 4.87 19.82
C ALA A 339 10.63 3.35 19.60
N SER A 340 9.88 2.86 18.62
CA SER A 340 9.81 1.44 18.26
C SER A 340 9.68 1.31 16.74
N THR A 341 10.21 0.24 16.18
CA THR A 341 10.05 -0.07 14.76
C THR A 341 9.45 -1.46 14.62
N LEU A 342 8.27 -1.51 14.01
CA LEU A 342 7.60 -2.76 13.64
C LEU A 342 7.94 -3.10 12.20
N VAL A 343 8.22 -4.37 11.93
CA VAL A 343 8.56 -4.86 10.59
C VAL A 343 7.71 -6.05 10.19
N SER A 344 7.52 -6.22 8.88
CA SER A 344 6.90 -7.41 8.29
C SER A 344 7.43 -7.67 6.88
N ALA A 345 7.51 -8.95 6.50
CA ALA A 345 7.74 -9.40 5.14
C ALA A 345 6.63 -10.39 4.78
N PHE A 346 5.96 -10.18 3.64
CA PHE A 346 4.71 -10.87 3.31
C PHE A 346 4.61 -11.20 1.81
N CYS A 347 3.57 -11.92 1.41
CA CYS A 347 3.23 -12.12 0.00
C CYS A 347 2.05 -11.27 -0.39
N ILE A 348 2.14 -10.70 -1.58
CA ILE A 348 1.03 -10.05 -2.26
C ILE A 348 0.55 -11.01 -3.34
N GLN A 349 -0.75 -11.32 -3.31
CA GLN A 349 -1.43 -12.16 -4.29
C GLN A 349 -1.68 -11.40 -5.61
N PRO A 350 -1.96 -12.08 -6.75
CA PRO A 350 -2.40 -11.37 -7.95
C PRO A 350 -3.71 -10.61 -7.67
N THR A 351 -3.85 -9.42 -8.25
CA THR A 351 -5.11 -8.65 -8.22
C THR A 351 -6.01 -8.97 -9.42
N PHE A 352 -5.45 -9.60 -10.46
CA PHE A 352 -6.09 -9.83 -11.77
C PHE A 352 -6.47 -8.54 -12.51
N ASN A 353 -5.97 -7.40 -12.04
CA ASN A 353 -5.98 -6.16 -12.81
C ASN A 353 -4.65 -6.07 -13.57
N PRO A 354 -4.65 -6.14 -14.91
CA PRO A 354 -3.41 -6.21 -15.69
C PRO A 354 -2.53 -4.97 -15.51
N THR A 355 -3.13 -3.79 -15.28
CA THR A 355 -2.40 -2.55 -15.04
C THR A 355 -1.70 -2.59 -13.68
N VAL A 356 -2.41 -3.00 -12.62
CA VAL A 356 -1.86 -3.08 -11.26
C VAL A 356 -0.79 -4.15 -11.18
N ASP A 357 -1.11 -5.35 -11.66
CA ASP A 357 -0.19 -6.46 -11.53
C ASP A 357 1.04 -6.28 -12.43
N SER A 358 0.93 -5.58 -13.57
CA SER A 358 2.10 -5.24 -14.38
C SER A 358 2.95 -4.15 -13.76
N ALA A 359 2.34 -3.12 -13.17
CA ALA A 359 3.07 -2.00 -12.57
C ALA A 359 3.75 -2.41 -11.26
N GLY A 360 3.05 -3.21 -10.44
CA GLY A 360 3.53 -3.72 -9.17
C GLY A 360 4.11 -5.12 -9.23
N ASP A 361 4.35 -5.67 -10.42
CA ASP A 361 4.84 -7.04 -10.70
C ASP A 361 4.27 -8.13 -9.73
N LEU A 362 2.93 -8.19 -9.67
CA LEU A 362 2.16 -9.04 -8.75
C LEU A 362 1.72 -10.37 -9.41
N PRO A 363 1.73 -11.51 -8.69
CA PRO A 363 2.09 -11.65 -7.28
C PRO A 363 3.59 -11.52 -7.05
N GLY A 364 3.95 -11.05 -5.86
CA GLY A 364 5.34 -10.79 -5.49
C GLY A 364 5.52 -10.55 -3.99
N PRO A 365 6.78 -10.47 -3.51
CA PRO A 365 7.06 -10.21 -2.10
C PRO A 365 6.84 -8.74 -1.72
N GLY A 366 6.20 -8.51 -0.58
CA GLY A 366 6.16 -7.21 0.08
C GLY A 366 7.02 -7.18 1.33
N ALA A 367 7.55 -6.01 1.67
CA ALA A 367 8.25 -5.76 2.93
C ALA A 367 7.88 -4.36 3.45
N VAL A 368 7.79 -4.21 4.76
CA VAL A 368 7.44 -2.96 5.41
C VAL A 368 8.23 -2.77 6.69
N SER A 369 8.67 -1.53 6.91
CA SER A 369 9.25 -1.06 8.16
C SER A 369 8.47 0.18 8.62
N LEU A 370 7.92 0.10 9.83
CA LEU A 370 7.03 1.09 10.43
C LEU A 370 7.68 1.65 11.70
N PRO A 371 8.51 2.70 11.58
CA PRO A 371 9.00 3.43 12.75
C PRO A 371 7.83 4.23 13.38
N GLY A 372 7.78 4.25 14.69
CA GLY A 372 6.75 4.96 15.44
C GLY A 372 7.05 5.04 16.93
N THR A 373 6.03 5.35 17.71
CA THR A 373 6.09 5.36 19.18
C THR A 373 5.18 4.28 19.75
N ALA A 374 5.70 3.50 20.70
CA ALA A 374 4.93 2.57 21.50
C ALA A 374 4.73 3.16 22.90
N GLN A 375 3.51 3.05 23.43
CA GLN A 375 3.15 3.60 24.73
C GLN A 375 2.08 2.72 25.40
N LEU A 376 2.20 2.53 26.72
CA LEU A 376 1.11 2.00 27.54
C LEU A 376 0.23 3.14 28.01
N LEU A 377 -1.06 3.06 27.70
CA LEU A 377 -2.06 4.04 28.13
C LEU A 377 -2.81 3.49 29.37
N PRO A 378 -3.26 4.38 30.27
CA PRO A 378 -3.96 4.01 31.51
C PRO A 378 -5.35 3.39 31.29
#